data_AF-A0A2D9TB58-F1
#
_entry.id   AF-A0A2D9TB58-F1
#
_cell.length_a   1.000
_cell.length_b   1.000
_cell.length_c   1.000
_cell.angle_alpha   90.00
_cell.angle_beta   90.00
_cell.angle_gamma   90.00
#
_symmetry.space_group_name_H-M   'P 1'
#
loop_
_entity.id
_entity.type
_entity.pdbx_description
1 polymer ?
#
loop_
_entity_poly.entity_id
_entity_poly.type
_entity_poly.pdbx_seq_one_letter_code
_entity_poly.pdbx_strand_id
1 'polypeptide(L)'
;MTAAWAERLEGDLRDALAGTWPDPAPWIPALDANERLELWKAVRSRSDALPTPIDERADQPERRYLERVAGWCEWLDGAGSSRLEAAERTVWLRGGPPLPYLKVLAEVGDLTHAIRLAEAFLRKADADDPRAVEVQEFIDAEDVVPEGFDDAIQAALPDPDAVEAVLAGCEPDHVVRLLWRATALARRAGLRGDELFGVATLGGASPETLEMVEEGQVSAAAVEAAAARFAGTRAEGLWYGLAARAACLAGDQLGVVRLLRVAVARADPGLPPAMDLAYVWEHADENLRATLVQQGLAPPEAMR
;
A
#
# COMPACT_ATOMS: atom_id res chain seq x y z
N MET A 1 33.08 -28.29 -18.32
CA MET A 1 33.14 -27.57 -17.03
C MET A 1 31.71 -27.31 -16.64
N THR A 2 31.20 -27.97 -15.60
CA THR A 2 29.93 -27.59 -14.98
C THR A 2 30.10 -26.17 -14.45
N ALA A 3 29.26 -25.24 -14.91
CA ALA A 3 29.32 -23.87 -14.44
C ALA A 3 28.97 -23.84 -12.94
N ALA A 4 29.65 -23.01 -12.15
CA ALA A 4 29.49 -22.97 -10.69
C ALA A 4 28.02 -22.71 -10.25
N TRP A 5 27.24 -22.00 -11.08
CA TRP A 5 25.81 -21.80 -10.84
C TRP A 5 25.01 -23.10 -10.86
N ALA A 6 25.44 -24.14 -11.59
CA ALA A 6 24.70 -25.40 -11.70
C ALA A 6 24.75 -26.16 -10.37
N GLU A 7 25.91 -26.19 -9.70
CA GLU A 7 26.03 -26.78 -8.36
C GLU A 7 25.20 -26.01 -7.34
N ARG A 8 25.16 -24.68 -7.45
CA ARG A 8 24.34 -23.82 -6.59
C ARG A 8 22.84 -24.09 -6.80
N LEU A 9 22.39 -24.15 -8.04
CA LEU A 9 21.00 -24.44 -8.40
C LEU A 9 20.53 -25.78 -7.83
N GLU A 10 21.34 -26.84 -7.93
CA GLU A 10 20.99 -28.15 -7.35
C GLU A 10 20.95 -28.14 -5.81
N GLY A 11 21.81 -27.33 -5.17
CA GLY A 11 21.76 -27.11 -3.73
C GLY A 11 20.47 -26.43 -3.31
N ASP A 12 20.17 -25.29 -3.92
CA ASP A 12 18.98 -24.51 -3.60
C ASP A 12 17.67 -25.28 -3.91
N LEU A 13 17.66 -26.11 -4.96
CA LEU A 13 16.52 -26.98 -5.27
C LEU A 13 16.29 -28.06 -4.22
N ARG A 14 17.36 -28.65 -3.69
CA ARG A 14 17.26 -29.62 -2.59
C ARG A 14 16.66 -28.96 -1.34
N ASP A 15 17.07 -27.73 -1.07
CA ASP A 15 16.56 -26.95 0.06
C ASP A 15 15.08 -26.58 -0.15
N ALA A 16 14.69 -26.13 -1.35
CA ALA A 16 13.29 -25.85 -1.71
C ALA A 16 12.39 -27.09 -1.51
N LEU A 17 12.87 -28.26 -1.94
CA LEU A 17 12.17 -29.54 -1.74
C LEU A 17 12.07 -29.94 -0.27
N ALA A 18 12.99 -29.49 0.59
CA ALA A 18 12.95 -29.68 2.03
C ALA A 18 12.07 -28.64 2.76
N GLY A 19 11.45 -27.70 2.02
CA GLY A 19 10.60 -26.65 2.56
C GLY A 19 11.35 -25.40 3.05
N THR A 20 12.67 -25.37 2.90
CA THR A 20 13.47 -24.14 3.05
C THR A 20 13.46 -23.39 1.73
N TRP A 21 13.08 -22.12 1.74
CA TRP A 21 12.98 -21.31 0.52
C TRP A 21 14.24 -20.45 0.34
N PRO A 22 15.30 -20.94 -0.34
CA PRO A 22 16.51 -20.16 -0.54
C PRO A 22 16.21 -18.92 -1.38
N ASP A 23 16.94 -17.85 -1.09
CA ASP A 23 16.86 -16.60 -1.83
C ASP A 23 17.82 -16.66 -3.03
N PRO A 24 17.34 -16.54 -4.28
CA PRO A 24 18.19 -16.47 -5.47
C PRO A 24 18.88 -15.11 -5.67
N ALA A 25 18.39 -14.04 -5.02
CA ALA A 25 18.92 -12.67 -5.15
C ALA A 25 20.43 -12.53 -4.87
N PRO A 26 21.06 -13.26 -3.92
CA PRO A 26 22.48 -13.08 -3.62
C PRO A 26 23.44 -13.55 -4.72
N TRP A 27 23.01 -14.39 -5.67
CA TRP A 27 23.93 -15.01 -6.62
C TRP A 27 23.55 -14.85 -8.09
N ILE A 28 22.27 -14.72 -8.45
CA ILE A 28 21.89 -14.51 -9.86
C ILE A 28 22.41 -13.17 -10.42
N PRO A 29 22.31 -12.03 -9.72
CA PRO A 29 22.86 -10.75 -10.19
C PRO A 29 24.39 -10.76 -10.38
N ALA A 30 25.10 -11.68 -9.71
CA ALA A 30 26.55 -11.81 -9.82
C ALA A 30 26.98 -12.55 -11.10
N LEU A 31 26.05 -13.22 -11.79
CA LEU A 31 26.33 -13.91 -13.05
C LEU A 31 26.43 -12.93 -14.21
N ASP A 32 27.32 -13.22 -15.16
CA ASP A 32 27.36 -12.46 -16.40
C ASP A 32 26.15 -12.77 -17.32
N ALA A 33 25.97 -11.98 -18.38
CA ALA A 33 24.82 -12.13 -19.27
C ALA A 33 24.77 -13.50 -19.98
N ASN A 34 25.92 -14.10 -20.32
CA ASN A 34 25.95 -15.42 -20.94
C ASN A 34 25.60 -16.52 -19.92
N GLU A 35 26.13 -16.42 -18.70
CA GLU A 35 25.82 -17.33 -17.61
C GLU A 35 24.33 -17.29 -17.25
N ARG A 36 23.73 -16.09 -17.15
CA ARG A 36 22.29 -15.93 -16.91
C ARG A 36 21.44 -16.53 -18.03
N LEU A 37 21.85 -16.33 -19.29
CA LEU A 37 21.15 -16.91 -20.43
C LEU A 37 21.19 -18.46 -20.40
N GLU A 38 22.33 -19.05 -20.09
CA GLU A 38 22.47 -20.51 -19.98
C GLU A 38 21.69 -21.06 -18.77
N LEU A 39 21.72 -20.37 -17.63
CA LEU A 39 20.90 -20.69 -16.47
C LEU A 39 19.40 -20.64 -16.82
N TRP A 40 18.94 -19.56 -17.45
CA TRP A 40 17.53 -19.40 -17.85
C TRP A 40 17.07 -20.54 -18.77
N LYS A 41 17.88 -20.93 -19.76
CA LYS A 41 17.58 -22.06 -20.65
C LYS A 41 17.47 -23.36 -19.86
N ALA A 42 18.40 -23.63 -18.94
CA ALA A 42 18.39 -24.84 -18.13
C ALA A 42 17.17 -24.90 -17.22
N VAL A 43 16.85 -23.80 -16.55
CA VAL A 43 15.70 -23.64 -15.65
C VAL A 43 14.38 -23.83 -16.41
N ARG A 44 14.24 -23.20 -17.58
CA ARG A 44 13.05 -23.38 -18.44
C ARG A 44 12.90 -24.81 -18.90
N SER A 45 13.97 -25.42 -19.43
CA SER A 45 13.94 -26.82 -19.86
C SER A 45 13.55 -27.77 -18.72
N ARG A 46 13.99 -27.52 -17.49
CA ARG A 46 13.64 -28.33 -16.32
C ARG A 46 12.19 -28.11 -15.90
N SER A 47 11.75 -26.85 -15.84
CA SER A 47 10.36 -26.50 -15.51
C SER A 47 9.35 -27.10 -16.49
N ASP A 48 9.69 -27.14 -17.78
CA ASP A 48 8.83 -27.74 -18.83
C ASP A 48 8.74 -29.26 -18.74
N ALA A 49 9.76 -29.92 -18.16
CA ALA A 49 9.76 -31.35 -17.91
C ALA A 49 8.98 -31.76 -16.64
N LEU A 50 8.68 -30.81 -15.76
CA LEU A 50 7.87 -31.08 -14.56
C LEU A 50 6.40 -31.28 -14.94
N PRO A 51 5.65 -32.15 -14.22
CA PRO A 51 4.22 -32.29 -14.42
C PRO A 51 3.49 -30.96 -14.26
N THR A 52 2.62 -30.63 -15.22
CA THR A 52 1.72 -29.48 -15.09
C THR A 52 0.76 -29.72 -13.94
N PRO A 53 0.69 -28.82 -12.94
CA PRO A 53 -0.28 -28.97 -11.85
C PRO A 53 -1.70 -28.97 -12.40
N ILE A 54 -2.50 -29.96 -11.98
CA ILE A 54 -3.93 -30.03 -12.33
C ILE A 54 -4.73 -28.97 -11.54
N ASP A 55 -4.22 -28.57 -10.37
CA ASP A 55 -4.78 -27.54 -9.49
C ASP A 55 -3.68 -26.54 -9.13
N GLU A 56 -3.97 -25.25 -9.22
CA GLU A 56 -3.10 -24.14 -8.80
C GLU A 56 -2.70 -24.21 -7.31
N ARG A 57 -3.43 -25.00 -6.51
CA ARG A 57 -3.14 -25.28 -5.10
C ARG A 57 -2.15 -26.42 -4.89
N ALA A 58 -1.81 -27.18 -5.92
CA ALA A 58 -0.85 -28.26 -5.81
C ALA A 58 0.50 -27.73 -5.32
N ASP A 59 1.10 -28.41 -4.34
CA ASP A 59 2.40 -28.04 -3.85
C ASP A 59 3.50 -28.51 -4.82
N GLN A 60 4.19 -27.55 -5.42
CA GLN A 60 5.27 -27.81 -6.39
C GLN A 60 6.47 -26.93 -6.06
N PRO A 61 7.18 -27.21 -4.94
CA PRO A 61 8.28 -26.37 -4.48
C PRO A 61 9.41 -26.22 -5.50
N GLU A 62 9.74 -27.29 -6.23
CA GLU A 62 10.71 -27.24 -7.32
C GLU A 62 10.27 -26.30 -8.45
N ARG A 63 9.02 -26.40 -8.93
CA ARG A 63 8.51 -25.50 -9.98
C ARG A 63 8.56 -24.04 -9.52
N ARG A 64 8.11 -23.74 -8.30
CA ARG A 64 8.12 -22.37 -7.76
C ARG A 64 9.53 -21.81 -7.65
N TYR A 65 10.49 -22.62 -7.21
CA TYR A 65 11.88 -22.17 -7.15
C TYR A 65 12.44 -21.85 -8.55
N LEU A 66 12.19 -22.73 -9.52
CA LEU A 66 12.59 -22.51 -10.91
C LEU A 66 11.92 -21.25 -11.51
N GLU A 67 10.65 -20.98 -11.20
CA GLU A 67 9.96 -19.76 -11.62
C GLU A 67 10.61 -18.49 -11.06
N ARG A 68 11.04 -18.50 -9.79
CA ARG A 68 11.78 -17.38 -9.18
C ARG A 68 13.10 -17.14 -9.90
N VAL A 69 13.90 -18.19 -10.10
CA VAL A 69 15.18 -18.10 -10.82
C VAL A 69 14.98 -17.57 -12.24
N ALA A 70 13.97 -18.08 -12.96
CA ALA A 70 13.64 -17.60 -14.30
C ALA A 70 13.21 -16.13 -14.30
N GLY A 71 12.40 -15.71 -13.32
CA GLY A 71 11.97 -14.32 -13.16
C GLY A 71 13.15 -13.36 -12.95
N TRP A 72 14.12 -13.74 -12.12
CA TRP A 72 15.35 -12.97 -11.90
C TRP A 72 16.18 -12.81 -13.18
N CYS A 73 16.42 -13.91 -13.92
CA CYS A 73 17.13 -13.84 -15.19
C CYS A 73 16.43 -12.93 -16.20
N GLU A 74 15.11 -13.06 -16.34
CA GLU A 74 14.30 -12.26 -17.28
C GLU A 74 14.36 -10.76 -16.93
N TRP A 75 14.19 -10.41 -15.65
CA TRP A 75 14.23 -9.01 -15.20
C TRP A 75 15.60 -8.38 -15.41
N LEU A 76 16.69 -9.06 -15.03
CA LEU A 76 18.06 -8.56 -15.19
C LEU A 76 18.48 -8.41 -16.67
N ASP A 77 17.84 -9.15 -17.58
CA ASP A 77 18.06 -9.03 -19.02
C ASP A 77 17.09 -8.00 -19.68
N GLY A 78 16.37 -7.22 -18.87
CA GLY A 78 15.56 -6.07 -19.31
C GLY A 78 14.10 -6.38 -19.61
N ALA A 79 13.60 -7.57 -19.27
CA ALA A 79 12.16 -7.84 -19.29
C ALA A 79 11.45 -7.16 -18.10
N GLY A 80 10.12 -7.04 -18.18
CA GLY A 80 9.32 -6.51 -17.07
C GLY A 80 9.38 -7.39 -15.81
N SER A 81 9.31 -6.76 -14.64
CA SER A 81 9.42 -7.40 -13.32
C SER A 81 8.21 -8.26 -12.91
N SER A 82 7.08 -8.16 -13.60
CA SER A 82 5.81 -8.75 -13.15
C SER A 82 5.87 -10.26 -12.88
N ARG A 83 6.70 -11.00 -13.62
CA ARG A 83 6.90 -12.45 -13.37
C ARG A 83 7.71 -12.72 -12.12
N LEU A 84 8.75 -11.93 -11.87
CA LEU A 84 9.57 -12.03 -10.67
C LEU A 84 8.72 -11.70 -9.43
N GLU A 85 8.00 -10.58 -9.46
CA GLU A 85 7.08 -10.17 -8.39
C GLU A 85 6.03 -11.26 -8.09
N ALA A 86 5.39 -11.82 -9.13
CA ALA A 86 4.39 -12.86 -8.96
C ALA A 86 4.97 -14.16 -8.37
N ALA A 87 6.19 -14.54 -8.76
CA ALA A 87 6.85 -15.74 -8.26
C ALA A 87 7.21 -15.60 -6.77
N GLU A 88 7.82 -14.47 -6.38
CA GLU A 88 8.15 -14.20 -4.97
C GLU A 88 6.90 -14.06 -4.09
N ARG A 89 5.87 -13.36 -4.57
CA ARG A 89 4.57 -13.24 -3.88
C ARG A 89 3.97 -14.61 -3.62
N THR A 90 4.03 -15.52 -4.60
CA THR A 90 3.47 -16.86 -4.48
C THR A 90 4.15 -17.66 -3.37
N VAL A 91 5.47 -17.56 -3.24
CA VAL A 91 6.20 -18.23 -2.15
C VAL A 91 5.81 -17.66 -0.80
N TRP A 92 5.75 -16.33 -0.65
CA TRP A 92 5.33 -15.71 0.61
C TRP A 92 3.92 -16.13 1.02
N LEU A 93 2.94 -16.08 0.10
CA LEU A 93 1.55 -16.49 0.37
C LEU A 93 1.41 -17.98 0.74
N ARG A 94 2.41 -18.80 0.44
CA ARG A 94 2.46 -20.23 0.80
C ARG A 94 3.28 -20.48 2.07
N GLY A 95 3.54 -19.45 2.86
CA GLY A 95 4.24 -19.55 4.14
C GLY A 95 5.76 -19.39 4.05
N GLY A 96 6.29 -19.01 2.89
CA GLY A 96 7.68 -18.62 2.73
C GLY A 96 8.02 -17.33 3.48
N PRO A 97 9.32 -16.99 3.60
CA PRO A 97 9.76 -15.76 4.25
C PRO A 97 9.29 -14.51 3.48
N PRO A 98 8.90 -13.42 4.19
CA PRO A 98 8.44 -12.19 3.54
C PRO A 98 9.58 -11.40 2.86
N LEU A 99 10.77 -11.40 3.46
CA LEU A 99 11.86 -10.50 3.09
C LEU A 99 12.27 -10.56 1.60
N PRO A 100 12.40 -11.73 0.95
CA PRO A 100 12.75 -11.78 -0.47
C PRO A 100 11.76 -11.02 -1.37
N TYR A 101 10.46 -11.12 -1.08
CA TYR A 101 9.45 -10.38 -1.84
C TYR A 101 9.52 -8.87 -1.60
N LEU A 102 9.75 -8.46 -0.35
CA LEU A 102 9.90 -7.05 0.00
C LEU A 102 11.11 -6.41 -0.71
N LYS A 103 12.24 -7.13 -0.76
CA LYS A 103 13.45 -6.69 -1.49
C LYS A 103 13.18 -6.57 -2.99
N VAL A 104 12.52 -7.56 -3.59
CA VAL A 104 12.15 -7.47 -5.02
C VAL A 104 11.29 -6.25 -5.29
N LEU A 105 10.28 -5.96 -4.46
CA LEU A 105 9.45 -4.77 -4.63
C LEU A 105 10.27 -3.48 -4.56
N ALA A 106 11.20 -3.37 -3.61
CA ALA A 106 12.10 -2.22 -3.51
C ALA A 106 13.00 -2.09 -4.75
N GLU A 107 13.62 -3.18 -5.19
CA GLU A 107 14.55 -3.20 -6.34
C GLU A 107 13.87 -2.85 -7.67
N VAL A 108 12.60 -3.22 -7.85
CA VAL A 108 11.83 -2.90 -9.07
C VAL A 108 11.19 -1.49 -9.01
N GLY A 109 11.44 -0.74 -7.94
CA GLY A 109 11.01 0.66 -7.78
C GLY A 109 9.67 0.84 -7.05
N ASP A 110 9.10 -0.21 -6.46
CA ASP A 110 7.87 -0.14 -5.65
C ASP A 110 8.16 -0.23 -4.15
N LEU A 111 9.14 0.57 -3.69
CA LEU A 111 9.55 0.64 -2.29
C LEU A 111 8.37 1.02 -1.36
N THR A 112 7.49 1.90 -1.85
CA THR A 112 6.29 2.33 -1.12
C THR A 112 5.40 1.15 -0.79
N HIS A 113 5.14 0.25 -1.75
CA HIS A 113 4.36 -0.95 -1.48
C HIS A 113 5.11 -1.94 -0.58
N ALA A 114 6.43 -2.08 -0.76
CA ALA A 114 7.28 -2.93 0.08
C ALA A 114 7.19 -2.53 1.56
N ILE A 115 7.37 -1.26 1.89
CA ILE A 115 7.30 -0.78 3.29
C ILE A 115 5.91 -1.01 3.90
N ARG A 116 4.82 -0.76 3.15
CA ARG A 116 3.46 -1.02 3.68
C ARG A 116 3.22 -2.49 4.01
N LEU A 117 3.74 -3.39 3.16
CA LEU A 117 3.64 -4.83 3.40
C LEU A 117 4.49 -5.26 4.58
N ALA A 118 5.68 -4.68 4.73
CA ALA A 118 6.57 -4.87 5.87
C ALA A 118 5.88 -4.46 7.18
N GLU A 119 5.32 -3.25 7.26
CA GLU A 119 4.58 -2.75 8.43
C GLU A 119 3.33 -3.59 8.72
N ALA A 120 2.59 -4.01 7.68
CA ALA A 120 1.43 -4.88 7.84
C ALA A 120 1.81 -6.26 8.39
N PHE A 121 2.96 -6.78 7.99
CA PHE A 121 3.53 -8.00 8.57
C PHE A 121 3.88 -7.80 10.04
N LEU A 122 4.63 -6.74 10.38
CA LEU A 122 5.04 -6.44 11.76
C LEU A 122 3.86 -6.24 12.71
N ARG A 123 2.77 -5.61 12.27
CA ARG A 123 1.54 -5.45 13.08
C ARG A 123 0.88 -6.78 13.47
N LYS A 124 1.13 -7.85 12.69
CA LYS A 124 0.53 -9.18 12.91
C LYS A 124 1.53 -10.21 13.43
N ALA A 125 2.82 -9.91 13.39
CA ALA A 125 3.86 -10.81 13.82
C ALA A 125 3.82 -10.98 15.35
N ASP A 126 4.13 -12.20 15.82
CA ASP A 126 4.34 -12.45 17.23
C ASP A 126 5.63 -11.75 17.69
N ALA A 127 5.70 -11.36 18.97
CA ALA A 127 6.83 -10.61 19.52
C ALA A 127 8.18 -11.33 19.39
N ASP A 128 8.15 -12.67 19.30
CA ASP A 128 9.34 -13.53 19.19
C ASP A 128 9.57 -14.06 17.74
N ASP A 129 8.85 -13.56 16.73
CA ASP A 129 9.06 -13.99 15.34
C ASP A 129 10.43 -13.47 14.83
N PRO A 130 11.42 -14.35 14.58
CA PRO A 130 12.74 -13.91 14.10
C PRO A 130 12.66 -13.16 12.76
N ARG A 131 11.63 -13.42 11.94
CA ARG A 131 11.42 -12.72 10.67
C ARG A 131 10.98 -11.27 10.90
N ALA A 132 10.40 -10.94 12.05
CA ALA A 132 10.05 -9.56 12.38
C ALA A 132 11.30 -8.69 12.54
N VAL A 133 12.38 -9.24 13.09
CA VAL A 133 13.67 -8.54 13.20
C VAL A 133 14.22 -8.22 11.81
N GLU A 134 14.28 -9.21 10.92
CA GLU A 134 14.78 -9.02 9.55
C GLU A 134 13.93 -8.02 8.75
N VAL A 135 12.61 -8.04 8.93
CA VAL A 135 11.70 -7.09 8.27
C VAL A 135 11.87 -5.68 8.85
N GLN A 136 12.11 -5.53 10.15
CA GLN A 136 12.40 -4.23 10.75
C GLN A 136 13.73 -3.67 10.22
N GLU A 137 14.78 -4.49 10.14
CA GLU A 137 16.07 -4.09 9.56
C GLU A 137 15.94 -3.65 8.10
N PHE A 138 15.09 -4.31 7.31
CA PHE A 138 14.76 -3.88 5.95
C PHE A 138 14.11 -2.49 5.93
N ILE A 139 13.11 -2.24 6.79
CA ILE A 139 12.48 -0.92 6.90
C ILE A 139 13.54 0.12 7.27
N ASP A 140 14.36 -0.15 8.28
CA ASP A 140 15.36 0.80 8.77
C ASP A 140 16.44 1.11 7.72
N ALA A 141 16.82 0.13 6.90
CA ALA A 141 17.78 0.32 5.82
C ALA A 141 17.23 1.18 4.67
N GLU A 142 15.95 1.00 4.33
CA GLU A 142 15.31 1.72 3.22
C GLU A 142 14.67 3.06 3.66
N ASP A 143 14.38 3.25 4.95
CA ASP A 143 13.83 4.48 5.51
C ASP A 143 14.93 5.54 5.70
N VAL A 144 15.55 5.96 4.59
CA VAL A 144 16.56 7.04 4.60
C VAL A 144 15.88 8.36 4.91
N VAL A 145 15.97 8.82 6.15
CA VAL A 145 15.34 10.06 6.62
C VAL A 145 16.35 11.20 6.54
N PRO A 146 16.00 12.36 5.95
CA PRO A 146 16.89 13.52 5.94
C PRO A 146 17.30 13.93 7.36
N GLU A 147 18.55 14.35 7.53
CA GLU A 147 19.06 14.79 8.83
C GLU A 147 18.20 15.94 9.40
N GLY A 148 17.80 15.83 10.67
CA GLY A 148 16.95 16.81 11.34
C GLY A 148 15.48 16.80 10.94
N PHE A 149 15.05 15.90 10.04
CA PHE A 149 13.64 15.81 9.61
C PHE A 149 12.69 15.55 10.79
N ASP A 150 12.98 14.54 11.62
CA ASP A 150 12.13 14.20 12.77
C ASP A 150 11.96 15.37 13.74
N ASP A 151 13.06 16.07 14.04
CA ASP A 151 13.05 17.24 14.93
C ASP A 151 12.25 18.39 14.31
N ALA A 152 12.39 18.61 13.00
CA ALA A 152 11.63 19.62 12.27
C ALA A 152 10.13 19.31 12.25
N ILE A 153 9.75 18.05 12.02
CA ILE A 153 8.36 17.61 12.09
C ILE A 153 7.82 17.77 13.52
N GLN A 154 8.55 17.32 14.54
CA GLN A 154 8.12 17.47 15.94
C GLN A 154 7.92 18.94 16.34
N ALA A 155 8.77 19.84 15.84
CA ALA A 155 8.63 21.27 16.06
C ALA A 155 7.46 21.91 15.28
N ALA A 156 7.12 21.35 14.12
CA ALA A 156 6.01 21.81 13.29
C ALA A 156 4.63 21.35 13.82
N LEU A 157 4.55 20.21 14.51
CA LEU A 157 3.31 19.70 15.05
C LEU A 157 2.70 20.63 16.13
N PRO A 158 1.36 20.78 16.19
CA PRO A 158 0.35 20.08 15.41
C PRO A 158 -0.06 20.78 14.10
N ASP A 159 0.66 21.80 13.64
CA ASP A 159 0.26 22.63 12.48
C ASP A 159 0.51 21.91 11.14
N PRO A 160 -0.54 21.54 10.37
CA PRO A 160 -0.38 20.85 9.09
C PRO A 160 0.35 21.67 8.03
N ASP A 161 0.19 23.00 8.03
CA ASP A 161 0.85 23.86 7.05
C ASP A 161 2.35 23.98 7.35
N ALA A 162 2.73 23.99 8.63
CA ALA A 162 4.13 23.92 9.05
C ALA A 162 4.74 22.55 8.69
N VAL A 163 4.00 21.45 8.86
CA VAL A 163 4.45 20.11 8.47
C VAL A 163 4.62 20.01 6.95
N GLU A 164 3.68 20.55 6.17
CA GLU A 164 3.81 20.62 4.72
C GLU A 164 5.05 21.40 4.28
N ALA A 165 5.37 22.52 4.95
CA ALA A 165 6.56 23.29 4.64
C ALA A 165 7.86 22.47 4.85
N VAL A 166 7.90 21.58 5.86
CA VAL A 166 9.01 20.63 6.05
C VAL A 166 9.06 19.61 4.91
N LEU A 167 7.92 19.03 4.54
CA LEU A 167 7.83 18.04 3.46
C LEU A 167 8.19 18.63 2.08
N ALA A 168 7.83 19.89 1.82
CA ALA A 168 8.15 20.59 0.58
C ALA A 168 9.66 20.82 0.38
N GLY A 169 10.45 20.76 1.45
CA GLY A 169 11.92 20.80 1.39
C GLY A 169 12.58 19.45 1.06
N CYS A 170 11.80 18.38 0.90
CA CYS A 170 12.30 17.03 0.66
C CYS A 170 12.20 16.64 -0.83
N GLU A 171 12.99 15.65 -1.24
CA GLU A 171 12.92 15.09 -2.59
C GLU A 171 11.52 14.49 -2.89
N PRO A 172 10.91 14.80 -4.05
CA PRO A 172 9.54 14.39 -4.38
C PRO A 172 9.26 12.90 -4.22
N ASP A 173 10.22 12.06 -4.62
CA ASP A 173 10.09 10.59 -4.57
C ASP A 173 9.98 10.05 -3.14
N HIS A 174 10.36 10.85 -2.13
CA HIS A 174 10.32 10.47 -0.72
C HIS A 174 9.12 11.04 0.03
N VAL A 175 8.37 11.98 -0.54
CA VAL A 175 7.34 12.75 0.19
C VAL A 175 6.25 11.85 0.76
N VAL A 176 5.78 10.84 0.02
CA VAL A 176 4.73 9.93 0.50
C VAL A 176 5.19 9.14 1.73
N ARG A 177 6.42 8.62 1.70
CA ARG A 177 7.03 7.89 2.83
C ARG A 177 7.23 8.82 4.03
N LEU A 178 7.82 10.00 3.79
CA LEU A 178 8.09 10.98 4.84
C LEU A 178 6.81 11.52 5.47
N LEU A 179 5.71 11.61 4.71
CA LEU A 179 4.39 11.92 5.24
C LEU A 179 3.90 10.83 6.20
N TRP A 180 4.03 9.55 5.88
CA TRP A 180 3.65 8.49 6.81
C TRP A 180 4.47 8.51 8.09
N ARG A 181 5.77 8.78 7.96
CA ARG A 181 6.63 9.01 9.13
C ARG A 181 6.14 10.20 9.95
N ALA A 182 5.76 11.31 9.31
CA ALA A 182 5.19 12.46 9.98
C ALA A 182 3.88 12.13 10.71
N THR A 183 2.99 11.35 10.10
CA THR A 183 1.75 10.84 10.73
C THR A 183 2.05 9.94 11.92
N ALA A 184 3.06 9.07 11.83
CA ALA A 184 3.48 8.22 12.95
C ALA A 184 4.07 9.06 14.11
N LEU A 185 4.87 10.09 13.81
CA LEU A 185 5.38 11.04 14.80
C LEU A 185 4.25 11.83 15.46
N ALA A 186 3.28 12.33 14.68
CA ALA A 186 2.08 12.99 15.18
C ALA A 186 1.32 12.11 16.18
N ARG A 187 1.11 10.83 15.85
CA ARG A 187 0.47 9.86 16.75
C ARG A 187 1.27 9.64 18.03
N ARG A 188 2.61 9.51 17.94
CA ARG A 188 3.49 9.36 19.12
C ARG A 188 3.48 10.61 20.00
N ALA A 189 3.35 11.78 19.41
CA ALA A 189 3.18 13.06 20.12
C ALA A 189 1.78 13.20 20.76
N GLY A 190 0.86 12.25 20.52
CA GLY A 190 -0.44 12.19 21.16
C GLY A 190 -1.57 12.90 20.41
N LEU A 191 -1.33 13.36 19.18
CA LEU A 191 -2.38 13.95 18.33
C LEU A 191 -3.45 12.89 18.02
N ARG A 192 -4.71 13.32 18.00
CA ARG A 192 -5.89 12.49 17.73
C ARG A 192 -6.95 13.28 16.97
N GLY A 193 -7.93 12.59 16.40
CA GLY A 193 -9.06 13.20 15.70
C GLY A 193 -8.62 14.20 14.64
N ASP A 194 -9.23 15.39 14.65
CA ASP A 194 -9.01 16.46 13.66
C ASP A 194 -7.53 16.87 13.50
N GLU A 195 -6.76 16.92 14.60
CA GLU A 195 -5.34 17.30 14.55
C GLU A 195 -4.49 16.26 13.81
N LEU A 196 -4.69 14.98 14.13
CA LEU A 196 -4.01 13.88 13.44
C LEU A 196 -4.45 13.81 11.97
N PHE A 197 -5.74 14.04 11.72
CA PHE A 197 -6.32 14.01 10.39
C PHE A 197 -5.72 15.10 9.48
N GLY A 198 -5.55 16.32 9.99
CA GLY A 198 -4.91 17.41 9.25
C GLY A 198 -3.53 17.02 8.73
N VAL A 199 -2.70 16.38 9.57
CA VAL A 199 -1.38 15.89 9.17
C VAL A 199 -1.48 14.71 8.20
N ALA A 200 -2.33 13.71 8.51
CA ALA A 200 -2.43 12.48 7.73
C ALA A 200 -2.96 12.68 6.30
N THR A 201 -3.65 13.80 6.04
CA THR A 201 -4.29 14.09 4.75
C THR A 201 -3.45 14.96 3.81
N LEU A 202 -2.25 15.41 4.22
CA LEU A 202 -1.38 16.24 3.39
C LEU A 202 -1.02 15.61 2.03
N GLY A 203 -0.99 14.27 1.95
CA GLY A 203 -0.69 13.50 0.74
C GLY A 203 -1.92 12.95 0.02
N GLY A 204 -3.13 13.38 0.41
CA GLY A 204 -4.38 12.86 -0.13
C GLY A 204 -5.06 11.84 0.79
N ALA A 205 -6.14 11.24 0.28
CA ALA A 205 -6.92 10.26 1.03
C ALA A 205 -6.19 8.91 1.08
N SER A 206 -6.08 8.35 2.28
CA SER A 206 -5.56 7.01 2.55
C SER A 206 -6.62 6.14 3.25
N PRO A 207 -6.50 4.80 3.23
CA PRO A 207 -7.41 3.92 3.97
C PRO A 207 -7.55 4.29 5.45
N GLU A 208 -6.45 4.74 6.08
CA GLU A 208 -6.45 5.19 7.47
C GLU A 208 -7.29 6.46 7.67
N THR A 209 -7.16 7.44 6.78
CA THR A 209 -7.98 8.67 6.85
C THR A 209 -9.46 8.41 6.56
N LEU A 210 -9.78 7.41 5.72
CA LEU A 210 -11.15 6.97 5.48
C LEU A 210 -11.74 6.32 6.73
N GLU A 211 -10.99 5.42 7.36
CA GLU A 211 -11.38 4.75 8.60
C GLU A 211 -11.63 5.78 9.73
N MET A 212 -10.77 6.79 9.88
CA MET A 212 -10.98 7.88 10.84
C MET A 212 -12.32 8.62 10.63
N VAL A 213 -12.72 8.86 9.37
CA VAL A 213 -14.01 9.47 9.02
C VAL A 213 -15.16 8.53 9.33
N GLU A 214 -15.07 7.28 8.91
CA GLU A 214 -16.14 6.27 9.05
C GLU A 214 -16.38 5.89 10.53
N GLU A 215 -15.34 5.92 11.36
CA GLU A 215 -15.44 5.72 12.81
C GLU A 215 -15.91 6.97 13.58
N GLY A 216 -16.15 8.09 12.89
CA GLY A 216 -16.61 9.34 13.52
C GLY A 216 -15.55 9.99 14.41
N GLN A 217 -14.27 9.72 14.17
CA GLN A 217 -13.16 10.29 14.95
C GLN A 217 -12.84 11.73 14.54
N VAL A 218 -13.36 12.19 13.39
CA VAL A 218 -13.06 13.49 12.81
C VAL A 218 -14.33 14.28 12.48
N SER A 219 -14.26 15.59 12.62
CA SER A 219 -15.36 16.50 12.33
C SER A 219 -15.48 16.77 10.83
N ALA A 220 -16.72 17.02 10.37
CA ALA A 220 -16.97 17.43 8.99
C ALA A 220 -16.20 18.71 8.60
N ALA A 221 -15.97 19.61 9.56
CA ALA A 221 -15.21 20.84 9.36
C ALA A 221 -13.73 20.57 9.07
N ALA A 222 -13.11 19.60 9.76
CA ALA A 222 -11.73 19.19 9.47
C ALA A 222 -11.61 18.55 8.08
N VAL A 223 -12.57 17.72 7.69
CA VAL A 223 -12.60 17.12 6.34
C VAL A 223 -12.83 18.18 5.26
N GLU A 224 -13.68 19.17 5.49
CA GLU A 224 -13.91 20.29 4.58
C GLU A 224 -12.68 21.20 4.46
N ALA A 225 -11.97 21.45 5.55
CA ALA A 225 -10.68 22.17 5.52
C ALA A 225 -9.65 21.43 4.67
N ALA A 226 -9.57 20.09 4.78
CA ALA A 226 -8.75 19.28 3.89
C ALA A 226 -9.22 19.38 2.43
N ALA A 227 -10.53 19.36 2.16
CA ALA A 227 -11.10 19.49 0.82
C ALA A 227 -10.64 20.76 0.10
N ALA A 228 -10.48 21.88 0.84
CA ALA A 228 -10.01 23.15 0.28
C ALA A 228 -8.61 23.06 -0.35
N ARG A 229 -7.74 22.18 0.17
CA ARG A 229 -6.38 21.93 -0.36
C ARG A 229 -6.42 21.22 -1.71
N PHE A 230 -7.49 20.48 -1.98
CA PHE A 230 -7.71 19.72 -3.21
C PHE A 230 -8.69 20.42 -4.16
N ALA A 231 -9.02 21.69 -3.91
CA ALA A 231 -9.93 22.46 -4.75
C ALA A 231 -9.43 22.53 -6.21
N GLY A 232 -10.33 22.27 -7.16
CA GLY A 232 -10.02 22.21 -8.59
C GLY A 232 -9.33 20.92 -9.05
N THR A 233 -9.02 19.99 -8.14
CA THR A 233 -8.50 18.66 -8.51
C THR A 233 -9.63 17.65 -8.73
N ARG A 234 -9.33 16.52 -9.35
CA ARG A 234 -10.28 15.40 -9.53
C ARG A 234 -10.78 14.80 -8.20
N ALA A 235 -10.05 15.03 -7.10
CA ALA A 235 -10.38 14.52 -5.77
C ALA A 235 -11.30 15.45 -4.97
N GLU A 236 -11.58 16.67 -5.45
CA GLU A 236 -12.39 17.65 -4.71
C GLU A 236 -13.75 17.08 -4.28
N GLY A 237 -14.49 16.47 -5.23
CA GLY A 237 -15.80 15.87 -4.94
C GLY A 237 -15.74 14.74 -3.91
N LEU A 238 -14.68 13.93 -3.93
CA LEU A 238 -14.47 12.85 -2.96
C LEU A 238 -14.38 13.41 -1.53
N TRP A 239 -13.59 14.46 -1.32
CA TRP A 239 -13.42 15.05 0.01
C TRP A 239 -14.71 15.64 0.57
N TYR A 240 -15.52 16.30 -0.26
CA TYR A 240 -16.84 16.76 0.16
C TYR A 240 -17.80 15.60 0.46
N GLY A 241 -17.68 14.47 -0.25
CA GLY A 241 -18.38 13.23 0.07
C GLY A 241 -18.01 12.69 1.45
N LEU A 242 -16.71 12.63 1.77
CA LEU A 242 -16.22 12.23 3.09
C LEU A 242 -16.67 13.19 4.20
N ALA A 243 -16.64 14.50 3.94
CA ALA A 243 -17.14 15.49 4.90
C ALA A 243 -18.63 15.29 5.18
N ALA A 244 -19.42 14.91 4.17
CA ALA A 244 -20.83 14.57 4.36
C ALA A 244 -21.02 13.32 5.23
N ARG A 245 -20.17 12.30 5.10
CA ARG A 245 -20.19 11.12 5.99
C ARG A 245 -19.92 11.51 7.44
N ALA A 246 -18.90 12.32 7.68
CA ALA A 246 -18.59 12.85 9.02
C ALA A 246 -19.76 13.66 9.59
N ALA A 247 -20.40 14.51 8.78
CA ALA A 247 -21.59 15.27 9.20
C ALA A 247 -22.77 14.34 9.54
N CYS A 248 -22.95 13.26 8.78
CA CYS A 248 -24.00 12.27 9.02
C CYS A 248 -23.82 11.57 10.37
N LEU A 249 -22.61 11.12 10.67
CA LEU A 249 -22.28 10.49 11.96
C LEU A 249 -22.45 11.47 13.14
N ALA A 250 -22.18 12.76 12.93
CA ALA A 250 -22.41 13.81 13.91
C ALA A 250 -23.89 14.23 14.06
N GLY A 251 -24.79 13.74 13.21
CA GLY A 251 -26.21 14.12 13.19
C GLY A 251 -26.50 15.50 12.59
N ASP A 252 -25.54 16.11 11.87
CA ASP A 252 -25.73 17.40 11.20
C ASP A 252 -26.43 17.24 9.84
N GLN A 253 -27.76 17.16 9.88
CA GLN A 253 -28.58 16.95 8.69
C GLN A 253 -28.40 18.05 7.62
N LEU A 254 -28.22 19.31 8.04
CA LEU A 254 -28.00 20.43 7.10
C LEU A 254 -26.61 20.35 6.47
N GLY A 255 -25.60 20.03 7.28
CA GLY A 255 -24.23 19.77 6.83
C GLY A 255 -24.19 18.66 5.78
N VAL A 256 -24.84 17.53 6.04
CA VAL A 256 -24.94 16.40 5.10
C VAL A 256 -25.47 16.85 3.74
N VAL A 257 -26.63 17.51 3.71
CA VAL A 257 -27.27 17.93 2.45
C VAL A 257 -26.40 18.94 1.71
N ARG A 258 -25.82 19.92 2.42
CA ARG A 258 -24.93 20.92 1.83
C ARG A 258 -23.71 20.27 1.20
N LEU A 259 -23.05 19.38 1.93
CA LEU A 259 -21.79 18.75 1.51
C LEU A 259 -22.01 17.75 0.36
N LEU A 260 -23.07 16.93 0.41
CA LEU A 260 -23.42 16.03 -0.70
C LEU A 260 -23.74 16.78 -2.00
N ARG A 261 -24.40 17.95 -1.92
CA ARG A 261 -24.62 18.78 -3.10
C ARG A 261 -23.32 19.23 -3.74
N VAL A 262 -22.35 19.64 -2.93
CA VAL A 262 -21.04 20.03 -3.42
C VAL A 262 -20.31 18.83 -4.00
N ALA A 263 -20.33 17.68 -3.32
CA ALA A 263 -19.72 16.43 -3.79
C ALA A 263 -20.27 16.02 -5.18
N VAL A 264 -21.58 16.04 -5.37
CA VAL A 264 -22.24 15.74 -6.66
C VAL A 264 -21.88 16.78 -7.73
N ALA A 265 -21.89 18.07 -7.39
CA ALA A 265 -21.55 19.13 -8.33
C ALA A 265 -20.07 19.11 -8.76
N ARG A 266 -19.19 18.58 -7.91
CA ARG A 266 -17.73 18.46 -8.12
C ARG A 266 -17.30 17.04 -8.47
N ALA A 267 -18.24 16.15 -8.79
CA ALA A 267 -17.96 14.76 -9.06
C ALA A 267 -17.09 14.60 -10.31
N ASP A 268 -16.02 13.83 -10.19
CA ASP A 268 -15.24 13.34 -11.32
C ASP A 268 -15.86 12.04 -11.86
N PRO A 269 -15.93 11.82 -13.19
CA PRO A 269 -16.48 10.59 -13.75
C PRO A 269 -15.79 9.30 -13.25
N GLY A 270 -14.51 9.38 -12.87
CA GLY A 270 -13.76 8.26 -12.30
C GLY A 270 -13.93 8.07 -10.79
N LEU A 271 -14.53 9.03 -10.08
CA LEU A 271 -14.77 9.01 -8.64
C LEU A 271 -16.22 9.49 -8.35
N PRO A 272 -17.23 8.71 -8.76
CA PRO A 272 -18.62 9.12 -8.59
C PRO A 272 -19.02 9.08 -7.10
N PRO A 273 -19.88 10.01 -6.64
CA PRO A 273 -20.30 10.13 -5.23
C PRO A 273 -21.27 9.01 -4.79
N ALA A 274 -21.49 7.99 -5.62
CA ALA A 274 -22.47 6.93 -5.36
C ALA A 274 -22.18 6.19 -4.04
N MET A 275 -20.91 5.98 -3.72
CA MET A 275 -20.49 5.35 -2.45
C MET A 275 -20.82 6.24 -1.25
N ASP A 276 -20.63 7.55 -1.35
CA ASP A 276 -20.94 8.49 -0.26
C ASP A 276 -22.45 8.63 -0.05
N LEU A 277 -23.23 8.68 -1.14
CA LEU A 277 -24.70 8.68 -1.07
C LEU A 277 -25.23 7.40 -0.42
N ALA A 278 -24.68 6.24 -0.77
CA ALA A 278 -25.05 4.96 -0.18
C ALA A 278 -24.70 4.91 1.32
N TYR A 279 -23.46 5.30 1.68
CA TYR A 279 -23.03 5.36 3.08
C TYR A 279 -23.95 6.25 3.92
N VAL A 280 -24.19 7.49 3.47
CA VAL A 280 -25.08 8.42 4.19
C VAL A 280 -26.49 7.83 4.29
N TRP A 281 -27.01 7.19 3.24
CA TRP A 281 -28.33 6.58 3.27
C TRP A 281 -28.46 5.47 4.32
N GLU A 282 -27.44 4.62 4.43
CA GLU A 282 -27.38 3.53 5.41
C GLU A 282 -27.39 4.04 6.85
N HIS A 283 -26.71 5.16 7.10
CA HIS A 283 -26.56 5.76 8.44
C HIS A 283 -27.59 6.84 8.77
N ALA A 284 -28.36 7.31 7.78
CA ALA A 284 -29.38 8.33 7.96
C ALA A 284 -30.62 7.80 8.71
N ASP A 285 -31.12 8.63 9.64
CA ASP A 285 -32.45 8.44 10.22
C ASP A 285 -33.56 8.68 9.20
N GLU A 286 -34.81 8.37 9.57
CA GLU A 286 -35.97 8.53 8.67
C GLU A 286 -36.14 9.97 8.17
N ASN A 287 -35.84 10.97 9.00
CA ASN A 287 -36.00 12.37 8.65
C ASN A 287 -34.95 12.82 7.61
N LEU A 288 -33.70 12.42 7.81
CA LEU A 288 -32.62 12.68 6.88
C LEU A 288 -32.86 11.93 5.57
N ARG A 289 -33.31 10.67 5.59
CA ARG A 289 -33.67 9.93 4.36
C ARG A 289 -34.76 10.65 3.57
N ALA A 290 -35.83 11.09 4.22
CA ALA A 290 -36.89 11.86 3.57
C ALA A 290 -36.35 13.16 2.94
N THR A 291 -35.44 13.85 3.64
CA THR A 291 -34.77 15.05 3.14
C THR A 291 -33.90 14.75 1.92
N LEU A 292 -33.10 13.68 1.96
CA LEU A 292 -32.24 13.27 0.84
C LEU A 292 -33.04 12.94 -0.42
N VAL A 293 -34.16 12.23 -0.29
CA VAL A 293 -35.07 11.97 -1.42
C VAL A 293 -35.60 13.28 -2.00
N GLN A 294 -36.10 14.19 -1.16
CA GLN A 294 -36.62 15.49 -1.61
C GLN A 294 -35.57 16.34 -2.33
N GLN A 295 -34.30 16.23 -1.93
CA GLN A 295 -33.19 16.97 -2.54
C GLN A 295 -32.59 16.25 -3.76
N GLY A 296 -33.07 15.06 -4.13
CA GLY A 296 -32.49 14.25 -5.21
C GLY A 296 -31.09 13.72 -4.90
N LEU A 297 -30.79 13.51 -3.61
CA LEU A 297 -29.51 13.02 -3.08
C LEU A 297 -29.65 11.63 -2.46
N ALA A 298 -30.70 10.89 -2.80
CA ALA A 298 -30.83 9.50 -2.40
C ALA A 298 -30.09 8.59 -3.40
N PRO A 299 -29.61 7.40 -2.97
CA PRO A 299 -29.04 6.42 -3.89
C PRO A 299 -30.04 6.08 -5.02
N PRO A 300 -29.58 5.79 -6.25
CA PRO A 300 -30.46 5.50 -7.39
C PRO A 300 -31.48 4.38 -7.14
N GLU A 301 -31.13 3.44 -6.27
CA GLU A 301 -31.96 2.30 -5.88
C GLU A 301 -33.13 2.72 -4.95
N ALA A 302 -32.93 3.77 -4.15
CA ALA A 302 -33.93 4.32 -3.23
C ALA A 302 -34.84 5.40 -3.86
N MET A 303 -34.55 5.83 -5.09
CA MET A 303 -35.33 6.81 -5.85
C MET A 303 -36.34 6.20 -6.84
N ARG A 304 -36.49 4.87 -6.84
CA ARG A 304 -37.45 4.13 -7.67
C ARG A 304 -38.76 3.91 -6.92
#